data_AF-A0A537B3S9-F1
#
_entry.id   AF-A0A537B3S9-F1
#
_cell.length_a   1.000
_cell.length_b   1.000
_cell.length_c   1.000
_cell.angle_alpha   90.00
_cell.angle_beta   90.00
_cell.angle_gamma   90.00
#
_symmetry.space_group_name_H-M   'P 1'
#
loop_
_entity.id
_entity.type
_entity.pdbx_description
1 polymer ?
#
loop_
_entity_poly.entity_id
_entity_poly.type
_entity_poly.pdbx_seq_one_letter_code
_entity_poly.pdbx_strand_id
1 'polypeptide(L)'
;MSAPTSKISQLTGAVEKVNQKLLFVAALFLLVLVPFLVARVVLQWSLTSIPQLLHWALVAFFFIILIFWAWLISRDRGDSFFTALYAQGVKWPVLYSIALLVFSLPCFAALTVTLGRVGLISFQPPIPDADTAIASVQDFYLWHFMDSIPGLDIPKTLRWENPYAYTDRLSGWILLTFKLAVILPVIGSFATWNRIRKRTTNDRKAQP
;
A
#
# COMPACT_ATOMS: atom_id res chain seq x y z
N MET A 1 -18.34 26.32 -45.38
CA MET A 1 -17.79 26.97 -44.17
C MET A 1 -18.15 26.13 -42.96
N SER A 2 -17.27 25.23 -42.53
CA SER A 2 -17.46 24.39 -41.34
C SER A 2 -16.09 24.18 -40.69
N ALA A 3 -15.95 24.54 -39.39
CA ALA A 3 -14.93 24.09 -38.42
C ALA A 3 -14.29 25.16 -37.50
N PRO A 4 -15.05 25.90 -36.66
CA PRO A 4 -14.51 26.47 -35.43
C PRO A 4 -14.83 25.64 -34.17
N THR A 5 -15.91 24.86 -34.18
CA THR A 5 -16.43 24.15 -33.00
C THR A 5 -15.62 22.91 -32.61
N SER A 6 -14.87 22.29 -33.52
CA SER A 6 -14.08 21.08 -33.19
C SER A 6 -12.81 21.38 -32.40
N LYS A 7 -12.18 22.55 -32.58
CA LYS A 7 -10.95 22.91 -31.85
C LYS A 7 -11.23 23.25 -30.39
N ILE A 8 -12.35 23.92 -30.11
CA ILE A 8 -12.74 24.31 -28.74
C ILE A 8 -13.09 23.07 -27.91
N SER A 9 -13.82 22.11 -28.48
CA SER A 9 -14.14 20.85 -27.78
C SER A 9 -12.92 19.94 -27.58
N GLN A 10 -11.96 19.97 -28.51
CA GLN A 10 -10.68 19.28 -28.34
C GLN A 10 -9.82 19.91 -27.24
N LEU A 11 -9.80 21.24 -27.13
CA LEU A 11 -9.07 21.97 -26.10
C LEU A 11 -9.67 21.75 -24.70
N THR A 12 -10.99 21.84 -24.55
CA THR A 12 -11.65 21.56 -23.26
C THR A 12 -11.47 20.11 -22.83
N GLY A 13 -11.56 19.15 -23.76
CA GLY A 13 -11.27 17.74 -23.47
C GLY A 13 -9.81 17.45 -23.10
N ALA A 14 -8.87 18.22 -23.64
CA ALA A 14 -7.45 18.11 -23.26
C ALA A 14 -7.18 18.69 -21.87
N VAL A 15 -7.76 19.85 -21.55
CA VAL A 15 -7.65 20.49 -20.22
C VAL A 15 -8.25 19.59 -19.14
N GLU A 16 -9.41 18.99 -19.39
CA GLU A 16 -10.07 18.09 -18.43
C GLU A 16 -9.20 16.85 -18.13
N LYS A 17 -8.61 16.25 -19.17
CA LYS A 17 -7.68 15.12 -19.01
C LYS A 17 -6.42 15.51 -18.23
N VAL A 18 -5.88 16.71 -18.45
CA VAL A 18 -4.71 17.21 -17.72
C VAL A 18 -5.06 17.45 -16.25
N ASN A 19 -6.20 18.10 -15.97
CA ASN A 19 -6.68 18.34 -14.62
C ASN A 19 -6.91 17.03 -13.85
N GLN A 20 -7.53 16.04 -14.50
CA GLN A 20 -7.76 14.72 -13.90
C GLN A 20 -6.44 13.99 -13.58
N LYS A 21 -5.41 14.10 -14.44
CA LYS A 21 -4.07 13.55 -14.16
C LYS A 21 -3.40 14.27 -12.99
N LEU A 22 -3.48 15.60 -12.94
CA LEU A 22 -2.95 16.42 -11.85
C LEU A 22 -3.59 16.06 -10.50
N LEU A 23 -4.92 15.95 -10.46
CA LEU A 23 -5.66 15.52 -9.28
C LEU A 23 -5.25 14.11 -8.84
N PHE A 24 -5.06 13.18 -9.77
CA PHE A 24 -4.59 11.84 -9.44
C PHE A 24 -3.17 11.83 -8.85
N VAL A 25 -2.24 12.61 -9.42
CA VAL A 25 -0.88 12.75 -8.89
C VAL A 25 -0.88 13.42 -7.52
N ALA A 26 -1.66 14.49 -7.34
CA ALA A 26 -1.81 15.14 -6.05
C ALA A 26 -2.39 14.20 -5.00
N ALA A 27 -3.42 13.42 -5.36
CA ALA A 27 -4.01 12.40 -4.49
C ALA A 27 -2.99 11.30 -4.15
N LEU A 28 -2.18 10.83 -5.11
CA LEU A 28 -1.11 9.88 -4.85
C LEU A 28 -0.11 10.43 -3.82
N PHE A 29 0.36 11.66 -4.00
CA PHE A 29 1.28 12.30 -3.07
C PHE A 29 0.67 12.43 -1.67
N LEU A 30 -0.54 12.99 -1.59
CA LEU A 30 -1.17 13.32 -0.32
C LEU A 30 -1.67 12.09 0.44
N LEU A 31 -2.13 11.06 -0.27
CA LEU A 31 -2.74 9.87 0.33
C LEU A 31 -1.75 8.71 0.50
N VAL A 32 -0.71 8.61 -0.33
CA VAL A 32 0.30 7.53 -0.21
C VAL A 32 1.57 8.05 0.43
N LEU A 33 2.18 9.08 -0.17
CA LEU A 33 3.54 9.46 0.19
C LEU A 33 3.60 10.17 1.55
N VAL A 34 2.70 11.11 1.81
CA VAL A 34 2.71 11.87 3.08
C VAL A 34 2.50 10.94 4.29
N PRO A 35 1.46 10.09 4.36
CA PRO A 35 1.26 9.21 5.51
C PRO A 35 2.40 8.21 5.68
N PHE A 36 2.94 7.69 4.57
CA PHE A 36 4.09 6.79 4.59
C PHE A 36 5.33 7.46 5.19
N LEU A 37 5.69 8.64 4.71
CA LEU A 37 6.86 9.36 5.20
C LEU A 37 6.70 9.77 6.66
N VAL A 38 5.52 10.23 7.05
CA VAL A 38 5.21 10.57 8.44
C VAL A 38 5.36 9.33 9.32
N ALA A 39 4.72 8.21 8.97
CA ALA A 39 4.83 6.97 9.74
C ALA A 39 6.29 6.49 9.84
N ARG A 40 7.01 6.46 8.72
CA ARG A 40 8.41 6.03 8.68
C ARG A 40 9.29 6.91 9.55
N VAL A 41 9.24 8.23 9.39
CA VAL A 41 10.09 9.17 10.12
C VAL A 41 9.75 9.19 11.61
N VAL A 42 8.48 9.25 11.97
CA VAL A 42 8.05 9.30 13.37
C VAL A 42 8.39 8.01 14.10
N LEU A 43 8.12 6.83 13.51
CA LEU A 43 8.43 5.55 14.13
C LEU A 43 9.94 5.36 14.26
N GLN A 44 10.71 5.75 13.24
CA GLN A 44 12.17 5.69 13.25
C GLN A 44 12.76 6.58 14.35
N TRP A 45 12.34 7.84 14.40
CA TRP A 45 12.75 8.79 15.43
C TRP A 45 12.36 8.32 16.83
N SER A 46 11.18 7.72 16.99
CA SER A 46 10.72 7.22 18.29
C SER A 46 11.54 6.04 18.82
N LEU A 47 12.22 5.28 17.95
CA LEU A 47 13.11 4.19 18.37
C LEU A 47 14.42 4.67 18.99
N THR A 48 14.87 5.87 18.63
CA THR A 48 16.17 6.43 19.05
C THR A 48 16.05 7.46 20.15
N SER A 49 14.96 8.24 20.15
CA SER A 49 14.86 9.46 20.97
C SER A 49 13.91 9.35 22.16
N ILE A 50 13.08 8.30 22.22
CA ILE A 50 11.96 8.21 23.17
C ILE A 50 12.09 6.96 24.05
N PRO A 51 11.70 7.01 25.34
CA PRO A 51 11.59 5.82 26.20
C PRO A 51 10.61 4.77 25.65
N GLN A 52 10.91 3.50 25.94
CA GLN A 52 10.29 2.34 25.30
C GLN A 52 8.75 2.27 25.45
N LEU A 53 8.21 2.72 26.58
CA LEU A 53 6.75 2.79 26.81
C LEU A 53 6.04 3.72 25.82
N LEU A 54 6.60 4.90 25.57
CA LEU A 54 6.00 5.88 24.66
C LEU A 54 6.19 5.47 23.19
N HIS A 55 7.28 4.77 22.87
CA HIS A 55 7.43 4.12 21.56
C HIS A 55 6.33 3.07 21.31
N TRP A 56 6.03 2.21 22.28
CA TRP A 56 4.93 1.24 22.16
C TRP A 56 3.57 1.91 21.96
N ALA A 57 3.31 3.02 22.67
CA ALA A 57 2.09 3.79 22.49
C ALA A 57 1.99 4.38 21.07
N LEU A 58 3.09 4.88 20.51
CA LEU A 58 3.15 5.37 19.12
C LEU A 58 2.90 4.24 18.11
N VAL A 59 3.55 3.07 18.29
CA VAL A 59 3.30 1.91 17.43
C VAL A 59 1.81 1.53 17.48
N ALA A 60 1.22 1.43 18.67
CA ALA A 60 -0.20 1.13 18.83
C ALA A 60 -1.09 2.17 18.14
N PHE A 61 -0.77 3.47 18.25
CA PHE A 61 -1.49 4.54 17.58
C PHE A 61 -1.47 4.38 16.05
N PHE A 62 -0.31 4.10 15.45
CA PHE A 62 -0.21 3.84 14.01
C PHE A 62 -0.96 2.58 13.58
N PHE A 63 -0.97 1.53 14.40
CA PHE A 63 -1.78 0.33 14.14
C PHE A 63 -3.29 0.61 14.23
N ILE A 64 -3.74 1.47 15.15
CA ILE A 64 -5.15 1.90 15.20
C ILE A 64 -5.52 2.63 13.91
N ILE A 65 -4.66 3.53 13.41
CA ILE A 65 -4.86 4.20 12.12
C ILE A 65 -4.92 3.17 10.99
N LEU A 66 -3.99 2.21 10.96
CA LEU A 66 -3.95 1.16 9.95
C LEU A 66 -5.22 0.31 9.95
N ILE A 67 -5.67 -0.14 11.13
CA ILE A 67 -6.89 -0.94 11.28
C ILE A 67 -8.11 -0.11 10.88
N PHE A 68 -8.18 1.15 11.29
CA PHE A 68 -9.25 2.06 10.88
C PHE A 68 -9.29 2.25 9.36
N TRP A 69 -8.13 2.44 8.73
CA TRP A 69 -8.00 2.51 7.27
C TRP A 69 -8.37 1.20 6.57
N ALA A 70 -7.92 0.05 7.06
CA ALA A 70 -8.27 -1.26 6.52
C ALA A 70 -9.77 -1.55 6.66
N TRP A 71 -10.35 -1.20 7.81
CA TRP A 71 -11.78 -1.34 8.09
C TRP A 71 -12.64 -0.46 7.19
N LEU A 72 -12.18 0.76 6.90
CA LEU A 72 -12.84 1.67 5.95
C LEU A 72 -12.93 1.03 4.55
N ILE A 73 -11.95 0.22 4.16
CA ILE A 73 -11.89 -0.48 2.87
C ILE A 73 -12.74 -1.77 2.87
N SER A 74 -12.75 -2.51 3.98
CA SER A 74 -13.29 -3.88 4.02
C SER A 74 -14.80 -4.00 4.21
N ARG A 75 -15.53 -2.95 4.59
CA ARG A 75 -16.98 -3.03 4.83
C ARG A 75 -17.74 -2.82 3.52
N ASP A 76 -18.90 -3.44 3.32
CA ASP A 76 -19.83 -3.31 2.17
C ASP A 76 -20.11 -1.86 1.67
N ARG A 77 -19.68 -0.83 2.40
CA ARG A 77 -19.67 0.58 1.99
C ARG A 77 -18.57 0.95 1.01
N GLY A 78 -17.47 0.18 0.99
CA GLY A 78 -16.39 0.33 0.02
C GLY A 78 -16.94 0.23 -1.39
N ASP A 79 -17.76 -0.78 -1.70
CA ASP A 79 -18.32 -0.93 -3.04
C ASP A 79 -19.20 0.25 -3.46
N SER A 80 -20.01 0.82 -2.57
CA SER A 80 -20.82 2.02 -2.86
C SER A 80 -19.98 3.29 -3.02
N PHE A 81 -18.95 3.46 -2.19
CA PHE A 81 -18.02 4.59 -2.26
C PHE A 81 -17.10 4.49 -3.48
N PHE A 82 -16.62 3.29 -3.78
CA PHE A 82 -15.79 2.99 -4.95
C PHE A 82 -16.61 3.08 -6.23
N THR A 83 -17.87 2.62 -6.30
CA THR A 83 -18.72 2.82 -7.48
C THR A 83 -19.04 4.29 -7.73
N ALA A 84 -19.31 5.08 -6.68
CA ALA A 84 -19.46 6.53 -6.80
C ALA A 84 -18.16 7.24 -7.26
N LEU A 85 -16.99 6.78 -6.81
CA LEU A 85 -15.69 7.30 -7.24
C LEU A 85 -15.26 6.78 -8.63
N TYR A 86 -15.67 5.58 -9.01
CA TYR A 86 -15.47 5.01 -10.35
C TYR A 86 -16.20 5.86 -11.41
N ALA A 87 -17.34 6.48 -11.05
CA ALA A 87 -18.07 7.38 -11.93
C ALA A 87 -17.25 8.62 -12.34
N GLN A 88 -16.25 9.01 -11.52
CA GLN A 88 -15.35 10.13 -11.83
C GLN A 88 -14.14 9.72 -12.70
N GLY A 89 -14.07 8.48 -13.17
CA GLY A 89 -13.03 7.99 -14.11
C GLY A 89 -11.63 7.82 -13.51
N VAL A 90 -11.47 8.07 -12.21
CA VAL A 90 -10.18 7.97 -11.49
C VAL A 90 -10.05 6.59 -10.83
N LYS A 91 -8.87 5.97 -10.90
CA LYS A 91 -8.57 4.62 -10.40
C LYS A 91 -8.40 4.55 -8.87
N TRP A 92 -9.32 5.15 -8.12
CA TRP A 92 -9.26 5.29 -6.67
C TRP A 92 -9.04 3.98 -5.89
N PRO A 93 -9.66 2.83 -6.21
CA PRO A 93 -9.45 1.60 -5.44
C PRO A 93 -7.99 1.12 -5.46
N VAL A 94 -7.33 1.29 -6.61
CA VAL A 94 -5.91 0.94 -6.77
C VAL A 94 -5.06 1.89 -5.92
N LEU A 95 -5.36 3.19 -5.96
CA LEU A 95 -4.62 4.18 -5.18
C LEU A 95 -4.71 3.90 -3.68
N TYR A 96 -5.91 3.63 -3.17
CA TYR A 96 -6.16 3.28 -1.77
C TYR A 96 -5.48 1.98 -1.37
N SER A 97 -5.47 0.97 -2.24
CA SER A 97 -4.78 -0.31 -1.98
C SER A 97 -3.27 -0.11 -1.88
N ILE A 98 -2.71 0.68 -2.78
CA ILE A 98 -1.28 1.06 -2.73
C ILE A 98 -1.00 1.84 -1.44
N ALA A 99 -1.88 2.76 -1.06
CA ALA A 99 -1.75 3.52 0.18
C ALA A 99 -1.72 2.62 1.42
N LEU A 100 -2.67 1.68 1.50
CA LEU A 100 -2.75 0.72 2.59
C LEU A 100 -1.48 -0.13 2.67
N LEU A 101 -1.03 -0.66 1.53
CA LEU A 101 0.21 -1.43 1.45
C LEU A 101 1.40 -0.60 1.95
N VAL A 102 1.65 0.55 1.33
CA VAL A 102 2.83 1.37 1.61
C VAL A 102 2.82 1.88 3.06
N PHE A 103 1.65 2.26 3.60
CA PHE A 103 1.50 2.68 4.99
C PHE A 103 1.69 1.54 6.00
N SER A 104 1.28 0.32 5.64
CA SER A 104 1.45 -0.85 6.51
C SER A 104 2.92 -1.26 6.70
N LEU A 105 3.78 -1.06 5.68
CA LEU A 105 5.19 -1.42 5.73
C LEU A 105 5.93 -0.84 6.95
N PRO A 106 5.96 0.50 7.18
CA PRO A 106 6.60 1.06 8.38
C PRO A 106 5.97 0.58 9.68
N CYS A 107 4.65 0.35 9.72
CA CYS A 107 3.96 -0.09 10.92
C CYS A 107 4.41 -1.50 11.35
N PHE A 108 4.35 -2.46 10.41
CA PHE A 108 4.78 -3.84 10.67
C PHE A 108 6.28 -3.93 10.90
N ALA A 109 7.08 -3.16 10.16
CA ALA A 109 8.52 -3.09 10.39
C ALA A 109 8.86 -2.55 11.79
N ALA A 110 8.22 -1.45 12.23
CA ALA A 110 8.41 -0.92 13.57
C ALA A 110 8.03 -1.94 14.64
N LEU A 111 6.86 -2.59 14.53
CA LEU A 111 6.45 -3.64 15.46
C LEU A 111 7.48 -4.78 15.55
N THR A 112 7.98 -5.22 14.40
CA THR A 112 8.96 -6.31 14.30
C THR A 112 10.28 -5.90 14.96
N VAL A 113 10.84 -4.74 14.61
CA VAL A 113 12.07 -4.22 15.22
C VAL A 113 11.91 -4.13 16.75
N THR A 114 10.78 -3.62 17.23
CA THR A 114 10.53 -3.43 18.66
C THR A 114 10.41 -4.76 19.40
N LEU A 115 9.74 -5.75 18.83
CA LEU A 115 9.70 -7.11 19.37
C LEU A 115 11.07 -7.78 19.34
N GLY A 116 11.88 -7.52 18.30
CA GLY A 116 13.24 -8.03 18.18
C GLY A 116 14.15 -7.49 19.27
N ARG A 117 14.02 -6.19 19.62
CA ARG A 117 14.78 -5.58 20.72
C ARG A 117 14.46 -6.15 22.10
N VAL A 118 13.23 -6.63 22.30
CA VAL A 118 12.82 -7.30 23.55
C VAL A 118 13.20 -8.79 23.54
N GLY A 119 13.77 -9.30 22.44
CA GLY A 119 14.17 -10.70 22.30
C GLY A 119 13.01 -11.67 22.07
N LEU A 120 11.82 -11.16 21.70
CA LEU A 120 10.64 -12.00 21.44
C LEU A 120 10.67 -12.66 20.05
N ILE A 121 11.48 -12.13 19.14
CA ILE A 121 11.65 -12.64 17.77
C ILE A 121 13.13 -12.67 17.39
N SER A 122 13.49 -13.56 16.49
CA SER A 122 14.88 -13.81 16.08
C SER A 122 14.99 -13.87 14.56
N PHE A 123 15.76 -12.92 14.01
CA PHE A 123 16.06 -12.86 12.59
C PHE A 123 17.53 -13.19 12.31
N GLN A 124 17.76 -13.78 11.15
CA GLN A 124 19.08 -14.01 10.58
C GLN A 124 19.13 -13.40 9.17
N PRO A 125 20.06 -12.49 8.87
CA PRO A 125 21.02 -11.87 9.79
C PRO A 125 20.34 -11.04 10.90
N PRO A 126 21.04 -10.72 12.00
CA PRO A 126 20.52 -9.83 13.04
C PRO A 126 20.06 -8.50 12.44
N ILE A 127 18.97 -7.95 12.99
CA ILE A 127 18.45 -6.64 12.56
C ILE A 127 19.54 -5.59 12.82
N PRO A 128 19.86 -4.74 11.83
CA PRO A 128 20.90 -3.71 11.95
C PRO A 128 20.54 -2.63 12.98
N ASP A 129 21.48 -1.71 13.19
CA ASP A 129 21.36 -0.65 14.19
C ASP A 129 20.09 0.17 14.08
N ALA A 130 19.74 0.81 15.20
CA ALA A 130 18.51 1.56 15.39
C ALA A 130 18.16 2.45 14.20
N ASP A 131 19.13 3.14 13.63
CA ASP A 131 18.99 4.15 12.57
C ASP A 131 18.46 3.60 11.23
N THR A 132 18.69 2.31 10.95
CA THR A 132 18.27 1.67 9.69
C THR A 132 17.40 0.43 9.90
N ALA A 133 17.14 0.06 11.16
CA ALA A 133 16.37 -1.13 11.52
C ALA A 133 14.98 -1.17 10.86
N ILE A 134 14.19 -0.09 10.94
CA ILE A 134 12.84 -0.08 10.33
C ILE A 134 12.96 -0.21 8.82
N ALA A 135 13.82 0.59 8.18
CA ALA A 135 13.98 0.57 6.72
C ALA A 135 14.36 -0.83 6.21
N SER A 136 15.27 -1.50 6.91
CA SER A 136 15.73 -2.83 6.51
C SER A 136 14.64 -3.88 6.66
N VAL A 137 13.85 -3.83 7.74
CA VAL A 137 12.72 -4.74 7.94
C VAL A 137 11.51 -4.38 7.04
N GLN A 138 11.37 -3.13 6.59
CA GLN A 138 10.39 -2.79 5.56
C GLN A 138 10.64 -3.56 4.27
N ASP A 139 11.91 -3.68 3.86
CA ASP A 139 12.29 -4.42 2.65
C ASP A 139 11.93 -5.91 2.75
N PHE A 140 11.98 -6.50 3.95
CA PHE A 140 11.49 -7.87 4.21
C PHE A 140 9.99 -8.02 3.91
N TYR A 141 9.16 -7.11 4.42
CA TYR A 141 7.72 -7.14 4.16
C TYR A 141 7.39 -6.85 2.69
N LEU A 142 8.14 -5.93 2.08
CA LEU A 142 8.00 -5.60 0.67
C LEU A 142 8.36 -6.81 -0.21
N TRP A 143 9.45 -7.51 0.11
CA TRP A 143 9.84 -8.75 -0.55
C TRP A 143 8.71 -9.79 -0.52
N HIS A 144 8.13 -10.03 0.67
CA HIS A 144 7.02 -10.97 0.82
C HIS A 144 5.74 -10.53 0.11
N PHE A 145 5.48 -9.23 0.00
CA PHE A 145 4.39 -8.74 -0.84
C PHE A 145 4.64 -9.06 -2.31
N MET A 146 5.84 -8.77 -2.83
CA MET A 146 6.20 -9.02 -4.23
C MET A 146 6.19 -10.50 -4.59
N ASP A 147 6.63 -11.37 -3.67
CA ASP A 147 6.56 -12.83 -3.82
C ASP A 147 5.11 -13.35 -3.84
N SER A 148 4.19 -12.65 -3.18
CA SER A 148 2.78 -13.06 -3.10
C SER A 148 1.96 -12.71 -4.35
N ILE A 149 2.53 -11.97 -5.32
CA ILE A 149 1.81 -11.60 -6.55
C ILE A 149 1.85 -12.80 -7.52
N PRO A 150 0.70 -13.44 -7.80
CA PRO A 150 0.69 -14.64 -8.61
C PRO A 150 1.07 -14.35 -10.07
N GLY A 151 1.90 -15.21 -10.64
CA GLY A 151 2.22 -15.22 -12.07
C GLY A 151 3.31 -14.25 -12.54
N LEU A 152 3.91 -13.46 -11.64
CA LEU A 152 5.04 -12.59 -11.97
C LEU A 152 6.39 -13.09 -11.43
N ASP A 153 6.40 -13.94 -10.39
CA ASP A 153 7.62 -14.44 -9.73
C ASP A 153 8.69 -13.33 -9.57
N ILE A 154 8.25 -12.13 -9.12
CA ILE A 154 9.05 -10.90 -9.20
C ILE A 154 10.41 -11.07 -8.50
N PRO A 155 10.49 -11.57 -7.25
CA PRO A 155 11.77 -11.70 -6.57
C PRO A 155 12.71 -12.66 -7.31
N LYS A 156 12.20 -13.78 -7.82
CA LYS A 156 13.01 -14.75 -8.59
C LYS A 156 13.52 -14.15 -9.90
N THR A 157 12.67 -13.41 -10.60
CA THR A 157 13.01 -12.77 -11.88
C THR A 157 14.09 -11.72 -11.71
N LEU A 158 14.00 -10.92 -10.64
CA LEU A 158 14.97 -9.88 -10.32
C LEU A 158 16.19 -10.40 -9.54
N ARG A 159 16.24 -11.70 -9.21
CA ARG A 159 17.21 -12.31 -8.30
C ARG A 159 17.32 -11.55 -6.98
N TRP A 160 16.17 -11.06 -6.49
CA TRP A 160 16.07 -10.38 -5.21
C TRP A 160 15.92 -11.44 -4.12
N GLU A 161 16.97 -11.64 -3.35
CA GLU A 161 16.98 -12.59 -2.22
C GLU A 161 16.19 -12.05 -1.03
N ASN A 162 15.62 -12.96 -0.23
CA ASN A 162 14.92 -12.57 0.98
C ASN A 162 15.95 -12.03 1.98
N PRO A 163 15.82 -10.76 2.42
CA PRO A 163 16.82 -10.12 3.28
C PRO A 163 16.92 -10.75 4.68
N TYR A 164 15.86 -11.43 5.16
CA TYR A 164 15.86 -12.03 6.49
C TYR A 164 15.17 -13.40 6.52
N ALA A 165 15.80 -14.34 7.22
CA ALA A 165 15.17 -15.58 7.67
C ALA A 165 14.77 -15.44 9.15
N TYR A 166 13.73 -16.17 9.57
CA TYR A 166 13.29 -16.23 10.96
C TYR A 166 13.10 -17.69 11.38
N THR A 167 13.39 -17.98 12.64
CA THR A 167 13.29 -19.33 13.21
C THR A 167 12.15 -19.48 14.21
N ASP A 168 11.60 -18.35 14.68
CA ASP A 168 10.58 -18.32 15.71
C ASP A 168 9.15 -18.30 15.15
N ARG A 169 8.20 -18.82 15.95
CA ARG A 169 6.78 -18.90 15.55
C ARG A 169 6.10 -17.52 15.52
N LEU A 170 6.56 -16.58 16.33
CA LEU A 170 5.91 -15.27 16.49
C LEU A 170 6.14 -14.41 15.24
N SER A 171 7.36 -14.36 14.71
CA SER A 171 7.70 -13.80 13.39
C SER A 171 6.80 -14.35 12.30
N GLY A 172 6.58 -15.68 12.30
CA GLY A 172 5.66 -16.33 11.37
C GLY A 172 4.22 -15.83 11.48
N TRP A 173 3.70 -15.64 12.69
CA TRP A 173 2.36 -15.10 12.94
C TRP A 173 2.22 -13.63 12.53
N ILE A 174 3.25 -12.81 12.78
CA ILE A 174 3.25 -11.40 12.36
C ILE A 174 3.25 -11.31 10.83
N LEU A 175 4.12 -12.08 10.17
CA LEU A 175 4.15 -12.15 8.72
C LEU A 175 2.81 -12.64 8.16
N LEU A 176 2.23 -13.69 8.73
CA LEU A 176 0.92 -14.19 8.32
C LEU A 176 -0.17 -13.12 8.46
N THR A 177 -0.15 -12.37 9.56
CA THR A 177 -1.09 -11.26 9.80
C THR A 177 -0.92 -10.18 8.73
N PHE A 178 0.31 -9.82 8.36
CA PHE A 178 0.57 -8.92 7.24
C PHE A 178 0.00 -9.48 5.92
N LYS A 179 0.22 -10.76 5.62
CA LYS A 179 -0.33 -11.40 4.41
C LYS A 179 -1.87 -11.33 4.37
N LEU A 180 -2.53 -11.63 5.48
CA LEU A 180 -3.99 -11.68 5.54
C LEU A 180 -4.61 -10.28 5.60
N ALA A 181 -4.07 -9.37 6.41
CA ALA A 181 -4.65 -8.05 6.65
C ALA A 181 -4.29 -7.02 5.57
N VAL A 182 -3.19 -7.21 4.84
CA VAL A 182 -2.70 -6.26 3.83
C VAL A 182 -2.70 -6.88 2.44
N ILE A 183 -2.00 -8.00 2.25
CA ILE A 183 -1.80 -8.55 0.89
C ILE A 183 -3.13 -9.01 0.28
N LEU A 184 -3.97 -9.74 1.03
CA LEU A 184 -5.26 -10.21 0.52
C LEU A 184 -6.18 -9.07 0.06
N PRO A 185 -6.46 -8.02 0.86
CA PRO A 185 -7.23 -6.87 0.40
C PRO A 185 -6.65 -6.22 -0.86
N VAL A 186 -5.33 -6.01 -0.89
CA VAL A 186 -4.65 -5.36 -2.01
C VAL A 186 -4.82 -6.17 -3.30
N ILE A 187 -4.54 -7.48 -3.26
CA ILE A 187 -4.74 -8.38 -4.42
C ILE A 187 -6.22 -8.42 -4.84
N GLY A 188 -7.14 -8.49 -3.87
CA GLY A 188 -8.58 -8.47 -4.12
C GLY A 188 -9.02 -7.23 -4.91
N SER A 189 -8.54 -6.05 -4.52
CA SER A 189 -8.84 -4.79 -5.22
C SER A 189 -8.30 -4.77 -6.65
N PHE A 190 -7.09 -5.29 -6.90
CA PHE A 190 -6.55 -5.42 -8.25
C PHE A 190 -7.33 -6.42 -9.11
N ALA A 191 -7.75 -7.55 -8.55
CA ALA A 191 -8.54 -8.56 -9.25
C ALA A 191 -9.91 -8.01 -9.67
N THR A 192 -10.57 -7.27 -8.77
CA THR A 192 -11.84 -6.59 -9.06
C THR A 192 -11.68 -5.54 -10.17
N TRP A 193 -10.62 -4.73 -10.13
CA TRP A 193 -10.30 -3.79 -11.20
C TRP A 193 -10.12 -4.47 -12.57
N ASN A 194 -9.37 -5.58 -12.62
CA ASN A 194 -9.15 -6.32 -13.86
C ASN A 194 -10.46 -6.91 -14.42
N ARG A 195 -11.36 -7.38 -13.54
CA ARG A 195 -12.70 -7.87 -13.93
C ARG A 195 -13.55 -6.74 -14.55
N ILE A 196 -13.57 -5.55 -13.95
CA ILE A 196 -14.32 -4.39 -14.46
C ILE A 196 -13.77 -3.92 -15.82
N ARG A 197 -12.44 -3.89 -15.98
CA ARG A 197 -11.79 -3.52 -17.25
C ARG A 197 -12.13 -4.50 -18.38
N LYS A 198 -12.21 -5.80 -18.09
CA LYS A 198 -12.56 -6.81 -19.10
C LYS A 198 -14.01 -6.68 -19.57
N ARG A 199 -14.95 -6.38 -18.66
CA ARG A 199 -16.37 -6.16 -19.01
C ARG A 199 -16.55 -4.97 -19.96
N THR A 200 -16.01 -3.80 -19.60
CA THR A 200 -16.06 -2.59 -20.44
C THR A 200 -15.41 -2.76 -21.82
N THR A 201 -14.38 -3.61 -21.93
CA THR A 201 -13.74 -3.92 -23.22
C THR A 201 -14.61 -4.85 -24.08
N ASN A 202 -15.28 -5.84 -23.48
CA ASN A 202 -16.18 -6.74 -24.19
C ASN A 202 -17.47 -6.04 -24.64
N ASP A 203 -18.05 -5.16 -23.82
CA ASP A 203 -19.24 -4.39 -24.18
C ASP A 203 -18.99 -3.46 -25.38
N ARG A 204 -17.79 -2.85 -25.46
CA ARG A 204 -17.35 -2.07 -26.63
C ARG A 204 -17.15 -2.89 -27.90
N LYS A 205 -16.85 -4.18 -27.78
CA LYS A 205 -16.71 -5.10 -28.93
C LYS A 205 -18.05 -5.69 -29.37
N ALA A 206 -19.07 -5.66 -28.50
CA ALA A 206 -20.40 -6.19 -28.75
C ALA A 206 -21.38 -5.17 -29.34
N GLN A 207 -21.02 -3.87 -29.39
CA GLN A 207 -21.76 -2.86 -30.13
C GLN A 207 -21.19 -2.76 -31.56
N PRO A 208 -21.96 -3.18 -32.60
CA PRO A 208 -21.55 -3.13 -34.01
C PRO A 208 -21.43 -1.70 -34.56
#